data_AF-K9VWJ3-F1
#
_entry.id   AF-K9VWJ3-F1
#
_cell.length_a   1.000
_cell.length_b   1.000
_cell.length_c   1.000
_cell.angle_alpha   90.00
_cell.angle_beta   90.00
_cell.angle_gamma   90.00
#
_symmetry.space_group_name_H-M   'P 1'
#
loop_
_entity.id
_entity.type
_entity.pdbx_description
1 polymer ?
#
loop_
_entity_poly.entity_id
_entity_poly.type
_entity_poly.pdbx_seq_one_letter_code
_entity_poly.pdbx_strand_id
1 'polypeptide(L)' 'MTLTFDKDVYGKLLADVQPKVIASEEENERYLEIVEKLMACKNRTLEQNALLKLLVTLIEDFEEQHYQLHPE' A
#
# COMPACT_ATOMS: atom_id res chain seq x y z
N MET A 1 -17.79 -12.73 15.59
CA MET A 1 -16.77 -11.87 14.95
C MET A 1 -17.44 -11.26 13.73
N THR A 2 -17.86 -10.00 13.82
CA THR A 2 -18.59 -9.31 12.75
C THR A 2 -17.63 -9.03 11.59
N LEU A 3 -17.83 -9.74 10.47
CA LEU A 3 -17.14 -9.61 9.17
C LEU A 3 -17.55 -8.30 8.46
N THR A 4 -17.42 -7.17 9.12
CA THR A 4 -17.84 -5.87 8.58
C THR A 4 -16.62 -4.99 8.45
N PHE A 5 -16.35 -4.59 7.21
CA PHE A 5 -15.31 -3.61 6.88
C PHE A 5 -15.57 -2.30 7.64
N ASP A 6 -14.66 -1.93 8.51
CA ASP A 6 -14.78 -0.74 9.33
C ASP A 6 -14.12 0.46 8.62
N LYS A 7 -14.97 1.39 8.19
CA LYS A 7 -14.53 2.58 7.47
C LYS A 7 -13.76 3.55 8.36
N ASP A 8 -13.99 3.57 9.67
CA ASP A 8 -13.27 4.43 10.61
C ASP A 8 -11.85 3.90 10.83
N VAL A 9 -11.70 2.59 11.01
CA VAL A 9 -10.40 1.92 11.08
C VAL A 9 -9.62 2.11 9.79
N TYR A 10 -10.26 1.89 8.63
CA TYR A 10 -9.63 2.12 7.35
C TYR A 10 -9.25 3.59 7.13
N GLY A 11 -10.12 4.53 7.52
CA GLY A 11 -9.84 5.97 7.45
C GLY A 11 -8.63 6.37 8.29
N LYS A 12 -8.48 5.81 9.49
CA LYS A 12 -7.29 6.02 10.35
C LYS A 12 -6.02 5.49 9.71
N LEU A 13 -6.08 4.28 9.12
CA LEU A 13 -4.94 3.71 8.40
C LEU A 13 -4.53 4.58 7.21
N LEU A 14 -5.50 5.09 6.45
CA LEU A 14 -5.24 6.04 5.36
C LEU A 14 -4.68 7.38 5.85
N ALA A 15 -5.15 7.88 6.99
CA ALA A 15 -4.65 9.12 7.57
C ALA A 15 -3.23 8.99 8.13
N ASP A 16 -2.84 7.81 8.59
CA ASP A 16 -1.49 7.51 9.07
C ASP A 16 -0.50 7.38 7.89
N VAL A 17 -0.87 6.59 6.89
CA VAL A 17 -0.01 6.31 5.73
C VAL A 17 -0.03 7.44 4.70
N GLN A 18 -1.14 8.18 4.61
CA GLN A 18 -1.40 9.23 3.62
C GLN A 18 -1.00 8.80 2.20
N PRO A 19 -1.59 7.69 1.69
CA PRO A 19 -1.24 7.18 0.37
C PRO A 19 -1.59 8.21 -0.70
N LYS A 20 -0.61 8.52 -1.53
CA LYS A 20 -0.72 9.40 -2.69
C LYS A 20 0.06 8.79 -3.86
N VAL A 21 -0.14 9.36 -5.05
CA VAL A 21 0.68 9.00 -6.21
C VAL A 21 2.14 9.22 -5.86
N ILE A 22 2.94 8.17 -6.01
CA ILE A 22 4.37 8.17 -5.72
C ILE A 22 5.04 8.98 -6.84
N ALA A 23 5.83 10.00 -6.46
CA ALA A 23 6.55 10.83 -7.42
C ALA A 23 8.08 10.80 -7.19
N SER A 24 8.53 10.12 -6.14
CA SER A 24 9.93 10.00 -5.76
C SER A 24 10.23 8.59 -5.25
N GLU A 25 11.48 8.15 -5.44
CA GLU A 25 11.98 6.87 -4.92
C GLU A 25 11.83 6.77 -3.39
N GLU A 26 12.03 7.87 -2.65
CA GLU A 26 11.86 7.90 -1.19
C GLU A 26 10.42 7.56 -0.76
N GLU A 27 9.44 7.95 -1.57
CA GLU A 27 8.03 7.64 -1.32
C GLU A 27 7.72 6.18 -1.64
N ASN A 28 8.34 5.66 -2.70
CA ASN A 28 8.26 4.25 -3.08
C ASN A 28 8.84 3.35 -1.99
N GLU A 29 10.05 3.65 -1.50
CA GLU A 29 10.71 2.93 -0.42
C GLU A 29 9.87 2.93 0.85
N ARG A 30 9.28 4.07 1.21
CA ARG A 30 8.38 4.17 2.36
C ARG A 30 7.16 3.26 2.21
N TYR A 31 6.54 3.23 1.04
CA TYR A 31 5.36 2.39 0.81
C TYR A 31 5.71 0.90 0.75
N LEU A 32 6.85 0.55 0.16
CA LEU A 32 7.41 -0.81 0.18
C LEU A 32 7.59 -1.32 1.61
N GLU A 33 8.20 -0.52 2.50
CA GLU A 33 8.41 -0.91 3.90
C GLU A 33 7.07 -1.19 4.61
N ILE A 34 6.05 -0.37 4.36
CA ILE A 34 4.71 -0.55 4.94
C ILE A 34 4.05 -1.82 4.39
N VAL A 35 4.16 -2.06 3.08
CA VAL A 35 3.64 -3.27 2.43
C VAL A 35 4.32 -4.51 3.00
N GLU A 36 5.64 -4.52 3.16
CA GLU A 36 6.39 -5.63 3.77
C GLU A 36 5.93 -5.90 5.21
N LYS A 37 5.79 -4.85 6.03
CA LYS A 37 5.27 -4.96 7.40
C LYS A 37 3.87 -5.54 7.44
N LEU A 38 3.00 -5.13 6.52
CA LEU A 38 1.65 -5.67 6.39
C LEU A 38 1.66 -7.13 5.91
N MET A 39 2.51 -7.49 4.96
CA MET A 39 2.67 -8.87 4.47
C MET A 39 3.20 -9.82 5.56
N ALA A 40 4.10 -9.33 6.41
CA ALA A 40 4.61 -10.08 7.56
C ALA A 40 3.53 -10.33 8.63
N CYS A 41 2.42 -9.58 8.61
CA CYS A 41 1.33 -9.73 9.58
C CYS A 41 0.44 -10.95 9.22
N LYS A 42 0.44 -11.98 10.06
CA LYS A 42 -0.36 -13.21 9.84
C LYS A 42 -1.87 -13.01 9.99
N ASN A 43 -2.30 -12.06 10.83
CA ASN A 43 -3.71 -11.81 11.13
C ASN A 43 -4.15 -10.45 10.56
N ARG A 44 -4.02 -10.27 9.25
CA ARG A 44 -4.48 -9.04 8.59
C ARG A 44 -5.99 -8.88 8.67
N THR A 45 -6.42 -7.67 9.01
CA THR A 45 -7.83 -7.29 8.91
C THR A 45 -8.22 -6.95 7.47
N LEU A 46 -9.51 -6.79 7.20
CA LEU A 46 -10.00 -6.41 5.87
C LEU A 46 -9.47 -5.02 5.45
N GLU A 47 -9.34 -4.10 6.41
CA GLU A 47 -8.86 -2.73 6.21
C GLU A 47 -7.37 -2.72 5.88
N GLN A 48 -6.57 -3.52 6.60
CA GLN A 48 -5.14 -3.70 6.30
C GLN A 48 -4.93 -4.32 4.93
N ASN A 49 -5.78 -5.27 4.53
CA ASN A 49 -5.70 -5.87 3.21
C ASN A 49 -6.09 -4.88 2.10
N ALA A 50 -7.08 -4.02 2.34
CA ALA A 50 -7.45 -2.95 1.41
C ALA A 50 -6.33 -1.92 1.26
N LEU A 51 -5.69 -1.51 2.37
CA LEU A 51 -4.55 -0.59 2.36
C LEU A 51 -3.36 -1.22 1.62
N LEU A 52 -3.03 -2.48 1.92
CA LEU A 52 -1.97 -3.20 1.24
C LEU A 52 -2.19 -3.19 -0.28
N LYS A 53 -3.39 -3.55 -0.73
CA LYS A 53 -3.72 -3.55 -2.15
C LYS A 53 -3.56 -2.16 -2.78
N LEU A 54 -4.00 -1.11 -2.09
CA LEU A 54 -3.84 0.27 -2.56
C LEU A 54 -2.37 0.66 -2.71
N LEU A 55 -1.54 0.38 -1.71
CA LEU A 55 -0.11 0.69 -1.73
C LEU A 55 0.62 -0.07 -2.82
N VAL A 56 0.34 -1.36 -2.97
CA VAL A 56 0.93 -2.19 -4.05
C VAL A 56 0.59 -1.60 -5.43
N THR A 57 -0.66 -1.22 -5.68
CA THR A 57 -1.04 -0.60 -6.96
C THR A 57 -0.32 0.74 -7.21
N LEU A 58 -0.08 1.55 -6.18
CA LEU A 58 0.66 2.80 -6.33
C LEU A 58 2.15 2.55 -6.64
N ILE A 59 2.74 1.55 -5.99
CA ILE A 59 4.12 1.11 -6.23
C ILE A 59 4.25 0.58 -7.66
N GLU A 60 3.36 -0.32 -8.09
CA GLU A 60 3.36 -0.86 -9.46
C GLU A 60 3.25 0.25 -10.51
N ASP A 61 2.34 1.21 -10.34
CA ASP A 61 2.19 2.36 -11.26
C ASP A 61 3.47 3.20 -11.34
N PHE A 62 4.13 3.44 -10.20
CA PHE A 62 5.42 4.13 -10.16
C PHE A 62 6.53 3.33 -10.83
N GLU A 63 6.66 2.05 -10.52
CA GLU A 63 7.68 1.17 -11.09
C GLU A 63 7.49 1.00 -12.60
N GLU A 64 6.25 0.91 -13.08
CA GLU A 64 5.96 0.92 -14.52
C GLU A 64 6.43 2.22 -15.16
N GLN A 65 6.20 3.39 -14.55
CA GLN A 65 6.63 4.67 -15.13
C GLN A 65 8.14 4.93 -15.01
N HIS A 66 8.77 4.50 -13.91
CA HIS A 66 10.18 4.81 -13.59
C HIS A 66 11.16 3.72 -14.01
N TYR A 67 10.79 2.45 -13.85
CA TYR A 67 11.62 1.29 -14.13
C TYR A 67 11.08 0.46 -15.29
N GLN A 68 10.27 1.04 -16.19
CA GLN A 68 9.82 0.40 -17.42
C GLN A 68 11.03 -0.27 -18.10
N LEU A 69 11.21 -1.57 -17.83
CA LEU A 69 12.24 -2.39 -18.41
C LEU A 69 11.85 -2.43 -19.87
N HIS A 70 12.49 -1.60 -20.69
CA HIS A 70 12.50 -1.82 -22.12
C HIS A 70 12.96 -3.27 -22.31
N PRO A 71 12.11 -4.18 -22.81
CA PRO A 71 12.63 -5.43 -23.31
C PRO A 71 13.46 -5.07 -24.55
N GLU A 72 14.79 -5.16 -24.44
CA GLU A 72 15.70 -5.17 -25.60
C GLU A 72 15.36 -6.32 -26.56
#